data_AF-A0A966DQF4-F1
#
_entry.id   AF-A0A966DQF4-F1
#
_cell.length_a   1.000
_cell.length_b   1.000
_cell.length_c   1.000
_cell.angle_alpha   90.00
_cell.angle_beta   90.00
_cell.angle_gamma   90.00
#
_symmetry.space_group_name_H-M   'P 1'
#
loop_
_entity.id
_entity.type
_entity.pdbx_description
1 polymer ?
#
loop_
_entity_poly.entity_id
_entity_poly.type
_entity_poly.pdbx_seq_one_letter_code
_entity_poly.pdbx_strand_id
1 'polypeptide(L)'
;MKFFAEQRREVMMHIEKYMLEKMWDFLKPIEENWQPSDLLPDSTRDSFFTEIKELQESARGLSYDLVAVLIGDTITEEALPTYESWLTMVEGVDMSEDNGWMKWTRHWTAEENRHGDLLNKYLYLSGRVDMRAMEVSTQFLIADGFDIGTGTDPYRNFIYTSFQEMATNVSHRRVAALAKKDGDGLLAKMCGVIASDEARHAKAYKHFMTKIFEVDPNEAMVAFEDMMRQKIVMPAHFLREVGLKIGQTFGHFTDAAQRLGVYTALDYVDIMKTLIEEWHIESMPDLNEAGEKARDYIMRLPDRLVRVAERMKNPHLEYKFTWIAG
;
A
#
# COMPACT_ATOMS: atom_id res chain seq x y z
N MET A 1 -15.09 -26.12 4.68
CA MET A 1 -14.05 -25.26 5.28
C MET A 1 -12.70 -25.97 5.36
N LYS A 2 -12.52 -27.08 6.09
CA LYS A 2 -11.22 -27.78 6.20
C LYS A 2 -10.59 -28.26 4.87
N PHE A 3 -11.40 -28.81 3.96
CA PHE A 3 -10.91 -29.29 2.65
C PHE A 3 -10.30 -28.17 1.78
N PHE A 4 -10.94 -26.99 1.73
CA PHE A 4 -10.44 -25.84 0.97
C PHE A 4 -9.14 -25.26 1.58
N ALA A 5 -9.01 -25.29 2.90
CA ALA A 5 -7.77 -24.89 3.59
C ALA A 5 -6.60 -25.83 3.30
N GLU A 6 -6.84 -27.15 3.24
CA GLU A 6 -5.81 -28.13 2.87
C GLU A 6 -5.33 -27.98 1.42
N GLN A 7 -6.25 -27.79 0.46
CA GLN A 7 -5.91 -27.57 -0.95
C GLN A 7 -5.11 -26.28 -1.17
N ARG A 8 -5.51 -25.16 -0.53
CA ARG A 8 -4.79 -23.88 -0.66
C ARG A 8 -3.40 -23.93 -0.04
N ARG A 9 -3.21 -24.72 1.03
CA ARG A 9 -1.88 -24.98 1.61
C ARG A 9 -0.95 -25.71 0.64
N GLU A 10 -1.44 -26.70 -0.09
CA GLU A 10 -0.64 -27.39 -1.12
C GLU A 10 -0.23 -26.44 -2.25
N VAL A 11 -1.13 -25.55 -2.66
CA VAL A 11 -0.81 -24.49 -3.64
C VAL A 11 0.25 -23.53 -3.10
N MET A 12 0.16 -23.12 -1.83
CA MET A 12 1.20 -22.29 -1.20
C MET A 12 2.57 -22.97 -1.21
N MET A 13 2.64 -24.27 -0.89
CA MET A 13 3.90 -25.03 -0.95
C MET A 13 4.43 -25.19 -2.38
N HIS A 14 3.55 -25.30 -3.37
CA HIS A 14 3.93 -25.37 -4.77
C HIS A 14 4.55 -24.04 -5.25
N ILE A 15 3.89 -22.92 -4.93
CA ILE A 15 4.28 -21.58 -5.38
C ILE A 15 5.51 -21.06 -4.63
N GLU A 16 5.72 -21.50 -3.38
CA GLU A 16 6.91 -21.18 -2.58
C GLU A 16 8.21 -21.40 -3.35
N LYS A 17 8.29 -22.48 -4.13
CA LYS A 17 9.48 -22.80 -4.95
C LYS A 17 9.74 -21.75 -6.01
N TYR A 18 8.69 -21.30 -6.69
CA TYR A 18 8.77 -20.24 -7.71
C TYR A 18 9.12 -18.90 -7.07
N MET A 19 8.49 -18.57 -5.94
CA MET A 19 8.81 -17.38 -5.19
C MET A 19 10.30 -17.39 -4.78
N LEU A 20 10.82 -18.48 -4.22
CA LEU A 20 12.23 -18.57 -3.83
C LEU A 20 13.20 -18.44 -5.01
N GLU A 21 12.86 -19.03 -6.16
CA GLU A 21 13.67 -18.91 -7.39
C GLU A 21 13.70 -17.47 -7.92
N LYS A 22 12.56 -16.77 -7.84
CA LYS A 22 12.35 -15.44 -8.43
C LYS A 22 12.45 -14.29 -7.43
N MET A 23 12.68 -14.57 -6.15
CA MET A 23 12.65 -13.58 -5.08
C MET A 23 13.57 -12.39 -5.38
N TRP A 24 14.77 -12.66 -5.89
CA TRP A 24 15.78 -11.65 -6.22
C TRP A 24 15.55 -10.95 -7.58
N ASP A 25 14.55 -11.38 -8.37
CA ASP A 25 14.07 -10.61 -9.52
C ASP A 25 13.16 -9.45 -9.07
N PHE A 26 12.66 -9.51 -7.83
CA PHE A 26 11.75 -8.53 -7.24
C PHE A 26 12.39 -7.75 -6.09
N LEU A 27 13.14 -8.41 -5.21
CA LEU A 27 13.81 -7.80 -4.07
C LEU A 27 15.25 -7.43 -4.42
N LYS A 28 15.78 -6.42 -3.74
CA LYS A 28 17.16 -5.99 -3.94
C LYS A 28 18.06 -6.49 -2.79
N PRO A 29 19.35 -6.76 -3.07
CA PRO A 29 20.33 -6.96 -2.02
C PRO A 29 20.36 -5.74 -1.08
N ILE A 30 20.55 -5.99 0.22
CA ILE A 30 20.52 -4.94 1.25
C ILE A 30 21.60 -3.88 0.98
N GLU A 31 22.75 -4.31 0.49
CA GLU A 31 23.92 -3.49 0.17
C GLU A 31 23.68 -2.56 -1.05
N GLU A 32 22.67 -2.85 -1.87
CA GLU A 32 22.30 -2.04 -3.04
C GLU A 32 21.03 -1.21 -2.80
N ASN A 33 20.33 -1.45 -1.68
CA ASN A 33 19.14 -0.71 -1.33
C ASN A 33 19.49 0.71 -0.89
N TRP A 34 18.70 1.68 -1.37
CA TRP A 34 18.75 3.03 -0.84
C TRP A 34 18.43 3.00 0.66
N GLN A 35 19.08 3.85 1.43
CA GLN A 35 18.83 4.02 2.85
C GLN A 35 18.25 5.41 3.12
N PRO A 36 17.43 5.60 4.17
CA PRO A 36 16.86 6.91 4.48
C PRO A 36 17.91 8.02 4.58
N SER A 37 19.10 7.71 5.12
CA SER A 37 20.23 8.65 5.23
C SER A 37 20.77 9.15 3.88
N ASP A 38 20.57 8.42 2.79
CA ASP A 38 21.01 8.84 1.44
C ASP A 38 20.20 10.04 0.91
N LEU A 39 19.08 10.33 1.57
CA LEU A 39 18.09 11.34 1.16
C LEU A 39 17.80 12.36 2.27
N LEU A 40 18.45 12.25 3.43
CA LEU A 40 18.25 13.18 4.55
C LEU A 40 19.53 13.99 4.80
N PRO A 41 19.42 15.17 5.46
CA PRO A 41 20.58 15.93 5.89
C PRO A 41 21.56 15.08 6.71
N ASP A 42 22.84 15.13 6.36
CA ASP A 42 23.86 14.29 7.00
C ASP A 42 24.34 14.91 8.31
N SER A 43 23.93 14.31 9.44
CA SER A 43 24.25 14.79 10.79
C SER A 43 25.73 14.78 11.15
N THR A 44 26.58 14.14 10.35
CA THR A 44 28.04 14.07 10.58
C THR A 44 28.82 15.18 9.87
N ARG A 45 28.15 15.97 9.01
CA ARG A 45 28.79 17.01 8.20
C ARG A 45 28.51 18.40 8.76
N ASP A 46 29.47 19.31 8.56
CA ASP A 46 29.31 20.73 8.93
C ASP A 46 28.13 21.42 8.20
N SER A 47 27.68 20.85 7.08
CA SER A 47 26.54 21.33 6.30
C SER A 47 25.17 20.97 6.90
N PHE A 48 25.10 20.11 7.92
CA PHE A 48 23.86 19.58 8.47
C PHE A 48 22.79 20.65 8.76
N PHE A 49 23.15 21.69 9.50
CA PHE A 49 22.21 22.76 9.86
C PHE A 49 21.79 23.63 8.67
N THR A 50 22.62 23.72 7.63
CA THR A 50 22.27 24.43 6.40
C THR A 50 21.29 23.60 5.58
N GLU A 51 21.55 22.31 5.41
CA GLU A 51 20.68 21.37 4.70
C GLU A 51 19.29 21.26 5.35
N ILE A 52 19.21 21.29 6.70
CA ILE A 52 17.92 21.37 7.41
C ILE A 52 17.16 22.65 7.05
N LYS A 53 17.83 23.81 6.99
CA LYS A 53 17.17 25.08 6.63
C LYS A 53 16.65 25.05 5.20
N GLU A 54 17.41 24.50 4.26
CA GLU A 54 17.00 24.33 2.87
C GLU A 54 15.78 23.40 2.75
N LEU A 55 15.75 22.31 3.51
CA LEU A 55 14.60 21.40 3.61
C LEU A 55 13.38 22.16 4.14
N GLN A 56 13.51 22.91 5.23
CA GLN A 56 12.41 23.68 5.83
C GLN A 56 11.89 24.77 4.89
N GLU A 57 12.78 25.44 4.14
CA GLU A 57 12.42 26.44 3.14
C GLU A 57 11.61 25.81 2.00
N SER A 58 12.01 24.63 1.52
CA SER A 58 11.29 23.88 0.49
C SER A 58 9.91 23.40 1.00
N ALA A 59 9.88 22.80 2.19
CA ALA A 59 8.66 22.30 2.81
C ALA A 59 7.61 23.39 3.10
N ARG A 60 8.04 24.66 3.25
CA ARG A 60 7.11 25.80 3.38
C ARG A 60 6.23 26.01 2.14
N GLY A 61 6.74 25.64 0.95
CA GLY A 61 6.02 25.75 -0.31
C GLY A 61 4.89 24.74 -0.49
N LEU A 62 4.92 23.63 0.26
CA LEU A 62 3.91 22.57 0.14
C LEU A 62 2.52 23.06 0.55
N SER A 63 1.52 22.75 -0.27
CA SER A 63 0.11 23.02 0.02
C SER A 63 -0.38 22.26 1.26
N TYR A 64 -1.44 22.78 1.91
CA TYR A 64 -2.02 22.15 3.10
C TYR A 64 -2.47 20.71 2.86
N ASP A 65 -3.22 20.49 1.77
CA ASP A 65 -3.68 19.15 1.39
C ASP A 65 -2.51 18.20 1.11
N LEU A 66 -1.40 18.69 0.54
CA LEU A 66 -0.25 17.82 0.24
C LEU A 66 0.46 17.39 1.52
N VAL A 67 0.57 18.29 2.50
CA VAL A 67 1.07 17.94 3.84
C VAL A 67 0.13 16.95 4.52
N ALA A 68 -1.20 17.15 4.44
CA ALA A 68 -2.18 16.24 5.04
C ALA A 68 -2.08 14.82 4.43
N VAL A 69 -1.95 14.73 3.10
CA VAL A 69 -1.78 13.45 2.40
C VAL A 69 -0.45 12.81 2.79
N LEU A 70 0.64 13.56 2.79
CA LEU A 70 1.96 13.05 3.17
C LEU A 70 1.98 12.49 4.60
N ILE A 71 1.28 13.15 5.54
CA ILE A 71 1.14 12.66 6.91
C ILE A 71 0.34 11.35 6.93
N GLY A 72 -0.79 11.28 6.21
CA GLY A 72 -1.61 10.06 6.13
C GLY A 72 -0.85 8.89 5.51
N ASP A 73 -0.11 9.13 4.43
CA ASP A 73 0.77 8.14 3.80
C ASP A 73 1.84 7.67 4.81
N THR A 74 2.50 8.61 5.51
CA THR A 74 3.52 8.25 6.51
C THR A 74 2.97 7.45 7.68
N ILE A 75 1.80 7.81 8.22
CA ILE A 75 1.15 7.03 9.29
C ILE A 75 0.80 5.62 8.79
N THR A 76 0.43 5.49 7.52
CA THR A 76 0.17 4.19 6.87
C THR A 76 1.46 3.38 6.80
N GLU A 77 2.60 3.95 6.40
CA GLU A 77 3.89 3.24 6.39
C GLU A 77 4.33 2.82 7.80
N GLU A 78 4.18 3.69 8.79
CA GLU A 78 4.58 3.43 10.19
C GLU A 78 3.75 2.31 10.86
N ALA A 79 2.58 2.00 10.31
CA ALA A 79 1.75 0.88 10.79
C ALA A 79 2.25 -0.50 10.32
N LEU A 80 3.45 -0.58 9.72
CA LEU A 80 4.14 -1.80 9.27
C LEU A 80 4.05 -3.01 10.22
N PRO A 81 4.16 -2.88 11.56
CA PRO A 81 4.01 -4.04 12.46
C PRO A 81 2.67 -4.77 12.28
N THR A 82 1.61 -4.03 11.91
CA THR A 82 0.28 -4.58 11.60
C THR A 82 0.32 -5.43 10.34
N TYR A 83 1.03 -4.97 9.31
CA TYR A 83 1.10 -5.62 7.99
C TYR A 83 1.97 -6.88 8.05
N GLU A 84 3.13 -6.80 8.70
CA GLU A 84 3.98 -7.97 8.94
C GLU A 84 3.21 -9.02 9.74
N SER A 85 2.61 -8.64 10.87
CA SER A 85 1.82 -9.56 11.70
C SER A 85 0.71 -10.23 10.88
N TRP A 86 0.03 -9.47 10.03
CA TRP A 86 -1.00 -10.01 9.14
C TRP A 86 -0.47 -11.00 8.11
N LEU A 87 0.64 -10.70 7.43
CA LEU A 87 1.26 -11.60 6.46
C LEU A 87 1.73 -12.89 7.12
N THR A 88 2.24 -12.83 8.36
CA THR A 88 2.67 -14.04 9.10
C THR A 88 1.50 -14.93 9.57
N MET A 89 0.27 -14.41 9.60
CA MET A 89 -0.94 -15.18 9.93
C MET A 89 -1.56 -15.89 8.72
N VAL A 90 -1.04 -15.68 7.50
CA VAL A 90 -1.56 -16.33 6.28
C VAL A 90 -1.33 -17.84 6.34
N GLU A 91 -2.36 -18.62 5.99
CA GLU A 91 -2.25 -20.07 5.90
C GLU A 91 -1.17 -20.47 4.87
N GLY A 92 -0.16 -21.22 5.32
CA GLY A 92 1.00 -21.61 4.51
C GLY A 92 2.28 -20.86 4.85
N VAL A 93 2.19 -19.77 5.62
CA VAL A 93 3.35 -19.10 6.21
C VAL A 93 3.63 -19.75 7.56
N ASP A 94 4.82 -20.33 7.71
CA ASP A 94 5.26 -20.98 8.95
C ASP A 94 6.42 -20.18 9.56
N MET A 95 6.50 -20.16 10.90
CA MET A 95 7.55 -19.49 11.64
C MET A 95 8.91 -20.23 11.58
N SER A 96 8.97 -21.40 10.95
CA SER A 96 10.24 -22.08 10.72
C SER A 96 11.18 -21.22 9.86
N GLU A 97 12.47 -21.21 10.21
CA GLU A 97 13.48 -20.42 9.49
C GLU A 97 13.59 -20.82 8.00
N ASP A 98 13.28 -22.09 7.71
CA ASP A 98 13.32 -22.68 6.37
C ASP A 98 12.10 -22.35 5.50
N ASN A 99 11.03 -21.75 6.05
CA ASN A 99 9.85 -21.38 5.27
C ASN A 99 10.16 -20.20 4.35
N GLY A 100 10.02 -20.42 3.04
CA GLY A 100 10.28 -19.43 2.01
C GLY A 100 9.34 -18.23 2.10
N TRP A 101 8.06 -18.42 2.42
CA TRP A 101 7.11 -17.30 2.56
C TRP A 101 7.44 -16.40 3.74
N MET A 102 7.91 -16.97 4.84
CA MET A 102 8.43 -16.20 5.96
C MET A 102 9.71 -15.45 5.58
N LYS A 103 10.57 -16.06 4.75
CA LYS A 103 11.74 -15.37 4.18
C LYS A 103 11.33 -14.17 3.31
N TRP A 104 10.36 -14.35 2.41
CA TRP A 104 9.78 -13.24 1.63
C TRP A 104 9.28 -12.14 2.55
N THR A 105 8.44 -12.49 3.53
CA THR A 105 7.83 -11.54 4.47
C THR A 105 8.90 -10.71 5.17
N ARG A 106 9.94 -11.33 5.73
CA ARG A 106 11.04 -10.60 6.39
C ARG A 106 11.78 -9.64 5.46
N HIS A 107 12.07 -10.05 4.22
CA HIS A 107 12.79 -9.20 3.28
C HIS A 107 11.91 -8.05 2.75
N TRP A 108 10.63 -8.31 2.48
CA TRP A 108 9.64 -7.28 2.14
C TRP A 108 9.52 -6.27 3.30
N THR A 109 9.29 -6.73 4.53
CA THR A 109 9.21 -5.87 5.72
C THR A 109 10.49 -5.04 5.92
N ALA A 110 11.67 -5.62 5.66
CA ALA A 110 12.93 -4.89 5.73
C ALA A 110 13.04 -3.78 4.67
N GLU A 111 12.50 -4.00 3.47
CA GLU A 111 12.41 -2.96 2.44
C GLU A 111 11.40 -1.87 2.84
N GLU A 112 10.21 -2.25 3.31
CA GLU A 112 9.11 -1.36 3.73
C GLU A 112 9.47 -0.45 4.92
N ASN A 113 10.20 -0.97 5.91
CA ASN A 113 10.57 -0.20 7.10
C ASN A 113 11.25 1.14 6.74
N ARG A 114 12.02 1.17 5.64
CA ARG A 114 12.73 2.37 5.18
C ARG A 114 11.79 3.48 4.73
N HIS A 115 10.56 3.16 4.30
CA HIS A 115 9.60 4.14 3.79
C HIS A 115 9.10 5.03 4.93
N GLY A 116 8.55 4.42 5.98
CA GLY A 116 8.14 5.11 7.21
C GLY A 116 9.31 5.89 7.83
N ASP A 117 10.48 5.25 7.95
CA ASP A 117 11.69 5.86 8.49
C ASP A 117 12.12 7.15 7.76
N LEU A 118 12.03 7.16 6.44
CA LEU A 118 12.41 8.30 5.60
C LEU A 118 11.38 9.42 5.71
N LEU A 119 10.10 9.09 5.54
CA LEU A 119 9.02 10.08 5.55
C LEU A 119 8.83 10.71 6.93
N ASN A 120 8.93 9.91 8.00
CA ASN A 120 8.89 10.40 9.38
C ASN A 120 9.96 11.46 9.64
N LYS A 121 11.22 11.16 9.30
CA LYS A 121 12.34 12.08 9.51
C LYS A 121 12.21 13.34 8.65
N TYR A 122 11.71 13.22 7.42
CA TYR A 122 11.39 14.39 6.59
C TYR A 122 10.32 15.27 7.27
N LEU A 123 9.20 14.69 7.71
CA LEU A 123 8.12 15.43 8.37
C LEU A 123 8.60 16.08 9.67
N TYR A 124 9.40 15.37 10.48
CA TYR A 124 10.02 15.88 11.70
C TYR A 124 10.91 17.11 11.41
N LEU A 125 11.78 17.03 10.40
CA LEU A 125 12.69 18.13 10.04
C LEU A 125 11.98 19.29 9.34
N SER A 126 10.85 19.04 8.66
CA SER A 126 10.11 20.04 7.89
C SER A 126 9.60 21.23 8.71
N GLY A 127 9.35 21.01 10.01
CA GLY A 127 8.72 22.00 10.88
C GLY A 127 7.26 22.34 10.53
N ARG A 128 6.61 21.54 9.67
CA ARG A 128 5.22 21.74 9.23
C ARG A 128 4.18 20.93 10.02
N VAL A 129 4.64 20.01 10.86
CA VAL A 129 3.80 18.99 11.51
C VAL A 129 3.90 19.07 13.03
N ASP A 130 2.76 18.99 13.72
CA ASP A 130 2.70 18.63 15.13
C ASP A 130 2.99 17.12 15.24
N MET A 131 4.27 16.81 15.42
CA MET A 131 4.76 15.43 15.49
C MET A 131 4.07 14.65 16.61
N ARG A 132 3.74 15.29 17.74
CA ARG A 132 3.05 14.60 18.83
C ARG A 132 1.65 14.16 18.42
N ALA A 133 0.91 15.01 17.71
CA ALA A 133 -0.42 14.65 17.22
C ALA A 133 -0.37 13.53 16.18
N MET A 134 0.60 13.58 15.27
CA MET A 134 0.85 12.52 14.29
C MET A 134 1.22 11.19 14.97
N GLU A 135 2.22 11.18 15.85
CA GLU A 135 2.70 9.99 16.58
C GLU A 135 1.59 9.32 17.39
N VAL A 136 0.73 10.10 18.04
CA VAL A 136 -0.44 9.56 18.76
C VAL A 136 -1.43 8.89 17.79
N SER A 137 -1.59 9.44 16.58
CA SER A 137 -2.46 8.86 15.55
C SER A 137 -1.86 7.56 14.99
N THR A 138 -0.54 7.50 14.81
CA THR A 138 0.19 6.27 14.49
C THR A 138 -0.01 5.22 15.58
N GLN A 139 0.14 5.60 16.85
CA GLN A 139 -0.07 4.68 17.97
C GLN A 139 -1.51 4.16 18.02
N PHE A 140 -2.50 5.02 17.76
CA PHE A 140 -3.89 4.57 17.64
C PHE A 140 -4.06 3.57 16.49
N LEU A 141 -3.52 3.87 15.31
CA LEU A 141 -3.68 2.98 14.15
C LEU A 141 -3.08 1.60 14.41
N ILE A 142 -1.88 1.52 14.98
CA ILE A 142 -1.24 0.25 15.35
C ILE A 142 -2.06 -0.49 16.41
N ALA A 143 -2.53 0.21 17.44
CA ALA A 143 -3.29 -0.40 18.53
C ALA A 143 -4.70 -0.86 18.11
N ASP A 144 -5.35 -0.12 17.22
CA ASP A 144 -6.66 -0.43 16.67
C ASP A 144 -6.57 -1.52 15.59
N GLY A 145 -5.39 -1.70 14.98
CA GLY A 145 -5.13 -2.67 13.93
C GLY A 145 -5.89 -2.33 12.65
N PHE A 146 -6.32 -3.37 11.93
CA PHE A 146 -7.13 -3.25 10.72
C PHE A 146 -7.95 -4.53 10.47
N ASP A 147 -9.09 -4.39 9.80
CA ASP A 147 -9.84 -5.49 9.21
C ASP A 147 -10.09 -5.22 7.72
N ILE A 148 -9.45 -6.03 6.88
CA ILE A 148 -9.47 -5.88 5.41
C ILE A 148 -10.17 -7.05 4.72
N GLY A 149 -10.87 -7.91 5.48
CA GLY A 149 -11.72 -8.97 4.94
C GLY A 149 -10.99 -10.20 4.37
N THR A 150 -9.66 -10.24 4.44
CA THR A 150 -8.88 -11.38 3.92
C THR A 150 -8.88 -12.57 4.88
N GLY A 151 -9.02 -12.34 6.18
CA GLY A 151 -8.72 -13.35 7.20
C GLY A 151 -7.30 -13.88 7.01
N THR A 152 -7.13 -15.19 7.17
CA THR A 152 -5.86 -15.92 6.97
C THR A 152 -5.72 -16.51 5.56
N ASP A 153 -6.60 -16.14 4.62
CA ASP A 153 -6.67 -16.76 3.30
C ASP A 153 -5.57 -16.24 2.35
N PRO A 154 -4.71 -17.12 1.80
CA PRO A 154 -3.58 -16.68 0.96
C PRO A 154 -4.03 -16.05 -0.36
N TYR A 155 -5.15 -16.49 -0.94
CA TYR A 155 -5.56 -15.97 -2.26
C TYR A 155 -6.10 -14.56 -2.10
N ARG A 156 -6.96 -14.35 -1.10
CA ARG A 156 -7.44 -13.01 -0.73
C ARG A 156 -6.28 -12.09 -0.35
N ASN A 157 -5.30 -12.60 0.39
CA ASN A 157 -4.09 -11.86 0.75
C ASN A 157 -3.34 -11.39 -0.50
N PHE A 158 -2.99 -12.28 -1.43
CA PHE A 158 -2.24 -11.89 -2.63
C PHE A 158 -3.01 -11.00 -3.59
N ILE A 159 -4.34 -11.16 -3.69
CA ILE A 159 -5.21 -10.23 -4.43
C ILE A 159 -5.15 -8.85 -3.78
N TYR A 160 -5.26 -8.79 -2.45
CA TYR A 160 -5.23 -7.55 -1.68
C TYR A 160 -3.86 -6.85 -1.81
N THR A 161 -2.75 -7.55 -1.59
CA THR A 161 -1.41 -6.95 -1.69
C THR A 161 -1.11 -6.50 -3.12
N SER A 162 -1.46 -7.30 -4.14
CA SER A 162 -1.31 -6.89 -5.55
C SER A 162 -2.03 -5.57 -5.84
N PHE A 163 -3.21 -5.36 -5.24
CA PHE A 163 -3.97 -4.13 -5.41
C PHE A 163 -3.37 -2.97 -4.61
N GLN A 164 -3.02 -3.20 -3.34
CA GLN A 164 -2.50 -2.15 -2.46
C GLN A 164 -1.16 -1.61 -2.91
N GLU A 165 -0.23 -2.47 -3.30
CA GLU A 165 1.10 -2.10 -3.79
C GLU A 165 1.02 -1.27 -5.07
N MET A 166 -0.01 -1.51 -5.90
CA MET A 166 -0.29 -0.63 -7.03
C MET A 166 -0.89 0.72 -6.60
N ALA A 167 -1.72 0.72 -5.56
CA ALA A 167 -2.33 1.95 -5.03
C ALA A 167 -1.29 2.86 -4.37
N THR A 168 -0.40 2.32 -3.54
CA THR A 168 0.73 3.02 -2.93
C THR A 168 1.70 3.53 -3.98
N ASN A 169 2.02 2.72 -5.02
CA ASN A 169 2.80 3.20 -6.17
C ASN A 169 2.19 4.44 -6.83
N VAL A 170 0.89 4.42 -7.10
CA VAL A 170 0.18 5.58 -7.69
C VAL A 170 0.23 6.78 -6.76
N SER A 171 -0.04 6.58 -5.47
CA SER A 171 -0.02 7.65 -4.45
C SER A 171 1.35 8.32 -4.40
N HIS A 172 2.41 7.55 -4.13
CA HIS A 172 3.78 8.05 -3.97
C HIS A 172 4.30 8.73 -5.25
N ARG A 173 4.00 8.21 -6.44
CA ARG A 173 4.39 8.86 -7.71
C ARG A 173 3.73 10.23 -7.89
N ARG A 174 2.48 10.38 -7.45
CA ARG A 174 1.73 11.64 -7.59
C ARG A 174 2.12 12.64 -6.52
N VAL A 175 2.31 12.20 -5.28
CA VAL A 175 2.93 13.02 -4.22
C VAL A 175 4.30 13.51 -4.69
N ALA A 176 5.13 12.66 -5.30
CA ALA A 176 6.41 13.07 -5.87
C ALA A 176 6.28 14.17 -6.93
N ALA A 177 5.32 14.03 -7.86
CA ALA A 177 5.08 15.00 -8.92
C ALA A 177 4.57 16.35 -8.36
N LEU A 178 3.68 16.30 -7.37
CA LEU A 178 3.15 17.48 -6.68
C LEU A 178 4.23 18.19 -5.87
N ALA A 179 5.02 17.46 -5.08
CA ALA A 179 6.15 18.00 -4.32
C ALA A 179 7.14 18.73 -5.24
N LYS A 180 7.49 18.12 -6.39
CA LYS A 180 8.36 18.74 -7.39
C LYS A 180 7.76 20.03 -7.96
N LYS A 181 6.45 20.05 -8.22
CA LYS A 181 5.72 21.22 -8.72
C LYS A 181 5.71 22.36 -7.70
N ASP A 182 5.58 22.02 -6.42
CA ASP A 182 5.59 22.96 -5.30
C ASP A 182 7.02 23.41 -4.90
N GLY A 183 8.05 22.90 -5.59
CA GLY A 183 9.45 23.32 -5.43
C GLY A 183 10.28 22.43 -4.50
N ASP A 184 9.71 21.39 -3.90
CA ASP A 184 10.43 20.45 -3.05
C ASP A 184 10.95 19.26 -3.87
N GLY A 185 12.13 19.46 -4.47
CA GLY A 185 12.81 18.43 -5.24
C GLY A 185 13.33 17.27 -4.39
N LEU A 186 13.56 17.48 -3.10
CA LEU A 186 14.06 16.45 -2.19
C LEU A 186 12.94 15.46 -1.86
N LEU A 187 11.78 15.96 -1.40
CA LEU A 187 10.59 15.14 -1.15
C LEU A 187 10.14 14.40 -2.42
N ALA A 188 10.22 15.05 -3.58
CA ALA A 188 9.94 14.39 -4.85
C ALA A 188 10.84 13.18 -5.11
N LYS A 189 12.14 13.28 -4.78
CA LYS A 189 13.08 12.16 -4.90
C LYS A 189 12.77 11.05 -3.88
N MET A 190 12.45 11.41 -2.64
CA MET A 190 12.05 10.47 -1.58
C MET A 190 10.83 9.63 -1.99
N CYS A 191 9.74 10.28 -2.37
CA CYS A 191 8.52 9.59 -2.81
C CYS A 191 8.76 8.78 -4.10
N GLY A 192 9.67 9.24 -4.97
CA GLY A 192 10.05 8.53 -6.18
C GLY A 192 10.78 7.21 -5.93
N VAL A 193 11.67 7.14 -4.92
CA VAL A 193 12.36 5.88 -4.58
C VAL A 193 11.43 4.90 -3.86
N ILE A 194 10.55 5.40 -2.98
CA ILE A 194 9.51 4.59 -2.33
C ILE A 194 8.62 3.98 -3.39
N ALA A 195 8.05 4.78 -4.29
CA ALA A 195 7.27 4.27 -5.41
C ALA A 195 7.99 3.20 -6.26
N SER A 196 9.32 3.29 -6.41
CA SER A 196 10.08 2.28 -7.14
C SER A 196 10.14 0.93 -6.40
N ASP A 197 10.03 0.94 -5.08
CA ASP A 197 9.94 -0.28 -4.27
C ASP A 197 8.54 -0.88 -4.40
N GLU A 198 7.48 -0.08 -4.22
CA GLU A 198 6.07 -0.49 -4.44
C GLU A 198 5.88 -1.16 -5.81
N ALA A 199 6.50 -0.60 -6.86
CA ALA A 199 6.39 -1.15 -8.21
C ALA A 199 6.98 -2.58 -8.32
N ARG A 200 8.06 -2.85 -7.58
CA ARG A 200 8.69 -4.18 -7.55
C ARG A 200 7.86 -5.15 -6.72
N HIS A 201 7.34 -4.72 -5.59
CA HIS A 201 6.48 -5.54 -4.74
C HIS A 201 5.15 -5.86 -5.42
N ALA A 202 4.49 -4.88 -6.04
CA ALA A 202 3.32 -5.08 -6.89
C ALA A 202 3.59 -6.11 -7.98
N LYS A 203 4.75 -6.03 -8.65
CA LYS A 203 5.15 -7.01 -9.67
C LYS A 203 5.27 -8.42 -9.08
N ALA A 204 5.83 -8.56 -7.88
CA ALA A 204 5.98 -9.85 -7.21
C ALA A 204 4.62 -10.47 -6.85
N TYR A 205 3.76 -9.72 -6.15
CA TYR A 205 2.45 -10.22 -5.72
C TYR A 205 1.54 -10.56 -6.91
N LYS A 206 1.54 -9.72 -7.96
CA LYS A 206 0.84 -10.05 -9.21
C LYS A 206 1.36 -11.35 -9.82
N HIS A 207 2.67 -11.56 -9.81
CA HIS A 207 3.28 -12.78 -10.33
C HIS A 207 2.91 -14.02 -9.51
N PHE A 208 2.89 -13.92 -8.18
CA PHE A 208 2.43 -15.02 -7.32
C PHE A 208 0.98 -15.37 -7.62
N MET A 209 0.12 -14.36 -7.80
CA MET A 209 -1.27 -14.58 -8.17
C MET A 209 -1.42 -15.21 -9.56
N THR A 210 -0.59 -14.83 -10.55
CA THR A 210 -0.52 -15.53 -11.85
C THR A 210 -0.22 -17.01 -11.66
N LYS A 211 0.73 -17.37 -10.78
CA LYS A 211 1.03 -18.78 -10.48
C LYS A 211 -0.10 -19.51 -9.76
N ILE A 212 -0.88 -18.82 -8.93
CA ILE A 212 -2.10 -19.37 -8.35
C ILE A 212 -3.13 -19.68 -9.45
N PHE A 213 -3.38 -18.73 -10.37
CA PHE A 213 -4.33 -18.95 -11.47
C PHE A 213 -3.92 -20.09 -12.40
N GLU A 214 -2.62 -20.35 -12.59
CA GLU A 214 -2.13 -21.48 -13.40
C GLU A 214 -2.49 -22.85 -12.79
N VAL A 215 -2.62 -22.96 -11.46
CA VAL A 215 -2.81 -24.25 -10.77
C VAL A 215 -4.19 -24.43 -10.12
N ASP A 216 -4.85 -23.34 -9.73
CA ASP A 216 -6.18 -23.34 -9.11
C ASP A 216 -7.06 -22.18 -9.60
N PRO A 217 -7.35 -22.10 -10.92
CA PRO A 217 -8.04 -20.96 -11.52
C PRO A 217 -9.44 -20.73 -10.96
N ASN A 218 -10.11 -21.80 -10.50
CA ASN A 218 -11.47 -21.74 -10.01
C ASN A 218 -11.56 -21.07 -8.63
N GLU A 219 -10.80 -21.56 -7.67
CA GLU A 219 -10.80 -21.01 -6.31
C GLU A 219 -10.17 -19.62 -6.27
N ALA A 220 -9.17 -19.37 -7.13
CA ALA A 220 -8.59 -18.05 -7.35
C ALA A 220 -9.62 -17.03 -7.87
N MET A 221 -10.42 -17.41 -8.87
CA MET A 221 -11.44 -16.54 -9.44
C MET A 221 -12.53 -16.19 -8.41
N VAL A 222 -12.97 -17.17 -7.63
CA VAL A 222 -13.94 -16.97 -6.55
C VAL A 222 -13.38 -16.05 -5.46
N ALA A 223 -12.10 -16.22 -5.08
CA ALA A 223 -11.44 -15.32 -4.13
C ALA A 223 -11.34 -13.88 -4.68
N PHE A 224 -11.06 -13.72 -5.97
CA PHE A 224 -11.00 -12.40 -6.60
C PHE A 224 -12.37 -11.73 -6.61
N GLU A 225 -13.42 -12.46 -6.99
CA GLU A 225 -14.80 -11.97 -6.91
C GLU A 225 -15.14 -11.51 -5.49
N ASP A 226 -14.82 -12.33 -4.48
CA ASP A 226 -15.15 -12.03 -3.09
C ASP A 226 -14.46 -10.76 -2.60
N MET A 227 -13.16 -10.61 -2.85
CA MET A 227 -12.42 -9.37 -2.54
C MET A 227 -13.03 -8.15 -3.24
N MET A 228 -13.45 -8.30 -4.51
CA MET A 228 -14.09 -7.23 -5.26
C MET A 228 -15.50 -6.88 -4.75
N ARG A 229 -16.23 -7.84 -4.17
CA ARG A 229 -17.53 -7.62 -3.52
C ARG A 229 -17.39 -6.88 -2.19
N GLN A 230 -16.38 -7.24 -1.41
CA GLN A 230 -16.05 -6.59 -0.14
C GLN A 230 -15.43 -5.21 -0.32
N LYS A 231 -14.89 -4.95 -1.53
CA LYS A 231 -14.03 -3.81 -1.89
C LYS A 231 -12.67 -3.95 -1.23
N ILE A 232 -11.63 -3.48 -1.91
CA ILE A 232 -10.30 -3.38 -1.33
C ILE A 232 -10.31 -2.21 -0.34
N VAL A 233 -10.35 -2.53 0.95
CA VAL A 233 -10.34 -1.57 2.06
C VAL A 233 -8.91 -1.03 2.21
N MET A 234 -8.75 0.28 2.44
CA MET A 234 -7.42 0.83 2.70
C MET A 234 -6.89 0.38 4.08
N PRO A 235 -5.58 0.09 4.21
CA PRO A 235 -5.03 -0.42 5.46
C PRO A 235 -5.24 0.56 6.62
N ALA A 236 -5.10 1.87 6.37
CA ALA A 236 -5.32 2.91 7.36
C ALA A 236 -6.80 3.33 7.56
N HIS A 237 -7.79 2.51 7.19
CA HIS A 237 -9.21 2.90 7.32
C HIS A 237 -9.69 3.15 8.76
N PHE A 238 -8.93 2.73 9.76
CA PHE A 238 -9.16 3.03 11.18
C PHE A 238 -8.49 4.31 11.69
N LEU A 239 -7.78 5.04 10.82
CA LEU A 239 -7.06 6.28 11.15
C LEU A 239 -7.95 7.28 11.89
N ARG A 240 -7.43 7.78 13.01
CA ARG A 240 -8.10 8.74 13.88
C ARG A 240 -7.13 9.65 14.63
N GLU A 241 -7.61 10.85 14.93
CA GLU A 241 -6.97 11.80 15.85
C GLU A 241 -7.52 11.67 17.27
N VAL A 242 -6.84 12.31 18.23
CA VAL A 242 -7.29 12.38 19.62
C VAL A 242 -8.71 12.96 19.71
N GLY A 243 -9.60 12.24 20.38
CA GLY A 243 -10.99 12.65 20.57
C GLY A 243 -11.93 12.31 19.42
N LEU A 244 -11.43 11.77 18.31
CA LEU A 244 -12.25 11.26 17.21
C LEU A 244 -12.48 9.75 17.31
N LYS A 245 -13.56 9.29 16.67
CA LYS A 245 -13.88 7.87 16.57
C LYS A 245 -12.97 7.18 15.56
N ILE A 246 -12.76 5.87 15.74
CA ILE A 246 -12.03 5.01 14.80
C ILE A 246 -12.53 5.25 13.37
N GLY A 247 -11.60 5.49 12.45
CA GLY A 247 -11.84 5.72 11.03
C GLY A 247 -12.44 7.09 10.65
N GLN A 248 -12.72 7.97 11.61
CA GLN A 248 -13.29 9.27 11.30
C GLN A 248 -12.31 10.19 10.56
N THR A 249 -11.03 10.18 10.96
CA THR A 249 -10.00 10.99 10.28
C THR A 249 -9.67 10.44 8.89
N PHE A 250 -9.79 9.12 8.69
CA PHE A 250 -9.58 8.49 7.38
C PHE A 250 -10.42 9.14 6.28
N GLY A 251 -11.71 9.43 6.52
CA GLY A 251 -12.56 10.10 5.54
C GLY A 251 -12.02 11.46 5.10
N HIS A 252 -11.57 12.28 6.05
CA HIS A 252 -10.98 13.58 5.78
C HIS A 252 -9.64 13.49 5.03
N PHE A 253 -8.82 12.50 5.38
CA PHE A 253 -7.58 12.20 4.66
C PHE A 253 -7.86 11.80 3.19
N THR A 254 -8.81 10.89 2.96
CA THR A 254 -9.19 10.48 1.60
C THR A 254 -9.77 11.64 0.79
N ASP A 255 -10.48 12.57 1.43
CA ASP A 255 -10.99 13.77 0.76
C ASP A 255 -9.84 14.67 0.27
N ALA A 256 -8.77 14.85 1.06
CA ALA A 256 -7.58 15.59 0.66
C ALA A 256 -6.84 14.91 -0.51
N ALA A 257 -6.65 13.59 -0.43
CA ALA A 257 -6.04 12.80 -1.51
C ALA A 257 -6.86 12.91 -2.81
N GLN A 258 -8.19 12.85 -2.71
CA GLN A 258 -9.11 12.98 -3.85
C GLN A 258 -9.06 14.39 -4.46
N ARG A 259 -9.02 15.47 -3.65
CA ARG A 259 -8.93 16.86 -4.14
C ARG A 259 -7.65 17.11 -4.92
N LEU A 260 -6.53 16.56 -4.45
CA LEU A 260 -5.24 16.66 -5.13
C LEU A 260 -5.10 15.72 -6.32
N GLY A 261 -6.00 14.74 -6.46
CA GLY A 261 -5.88 13.68 -7.44
C GLY A 261 -4.69 12.75 -7.15
N VAL A 262 -4.27 12.62 -5.88
CA VAL A 262 -3.21 11.70 -5.47
C VAL A 262 -3.69 10.25 -5.62
N TYR A 263 -4.83 9.93 -5.01
CA TYR A 263 -5.51 8.66 -5.20
C TYR A 263 -7.01 8.88 -5.25
N THR A 264 -7.66 8.37 -6.30
CA THR A 264 -9.07 8.62 -6.58
C THR A 264 -9.84 7.34 -6.83
N ALA A 265 -11.17 7.45 -6.84
CA ALA A 265 -12.05 6.35 -7.22
C ALA A 265 -11.78 5.81 -8.64
N LEU A 266 -11.27 6.63 -9.57
CA LEU A 266 -10.90 6.17 -10.91
C LEU A 266 -9.62 5.34 -10.88
N ASP A 267 -8.66 5.67 -10.02
CA ASP A 267 -7.42 4.90 -9.86
C ASP A 267 -7.69 3.49 -9.35
N TYR A 268 -8.64 3.36 -8.40
CA TYR A 268 -9.13 2.06 -7.97
C TYR A 268 -9.63 1.22 -9.16
N VAL A 269 -10.38 1.84 -10.09
CA VAL A 269 -10.90 1.15 -11.27
C VAL A 269 -9.78 0.79 -12.26
N ASP A 270 -8.81 1.67 -12.46
CA ASP A 270 -7.71 1.43 -13.39
C ASP A 270 -6.75 0.34 -12.88
N ILE A 271 -6.54 0.26 -11.56
CA ILE A 271 -5.83 -0.86 -10.92
C ILE A 271 -6.61 -2.16 -11.18
N MET A 272 -7.93 -2.17 -10.96
CA MET A 272 -8.75 -3.36 -11.21
C MET A 272 -8.65 -3.83 -12.67
N LYS A 273 -8.74 -2.91 -13.64
CA LYS A 273 -8.57 -3.24 -15.07
C LYS A 273 -7.20 -3.82 -15.37
N THR A 274 -6.15 -3.23 -14.80
CA THR A 274 -4.79 -3.72 -14.98
C THR A 274 -4.63 -5.14 -14.42
N LEU A 275 -5.20 -5.44 -13.25
CA LEU A 275 -5.16 -6.80 -12.68
C LEU A 275 -5.98 -7.80 -13.50
N ILE A 276 -7.14 -7.38 -14.04
CA ILE A 276 -7.95 -8.19 -14.96
C ILE A 276 -7.16 -8.57 -16.22
N GLU A 277 -6.44 -7.60 -16.79
CA GLU A 277 -5.60 -7.79 -17.98
C GLU A 277 -4.39 -8.66 -17.68
N GLU A 278 -3.64 -8.35 -16.60
CA GLU A 278 -2.43 -9.07 -16.18
C GLU A 278 -2.70 -10.55 -15.89
N TRP A 279 -3.82 -10.86 -15.22
CA TRP A 279 -4.18 -12.22 -14.88
C TRP A 279 -4.99 -12.91 -15.98
N HIS A 280 -5.17 -12.28 -17.14
CA HIS A 280 -5.90 -12.84 -18.28
C HIS A 280 -7.30 -13.37 -17.92
N ILE A 281 -8.01 -12.64 -17.06
CA ILE A 281 -9.27 -13.08 -16.46
C ILE A 281 -10.34 -13.38 -17.53
N GLU A 282 -10.42 -12.56 -18.57
CA GLU A 282 -11.38 -12.76 -19.67
C GLU A 282 -11.21 -14.11 -20.36
N SER A 283 -9.96 -14.48 -20.67
CA SER A 283 -9.62 -15.67 -21.43
C SER A 283 -9.26 -16.89 -20.57
N MET A 284 -9.46 -16.82 -19.25
CA MET A 284 -9.09 -17.89 -18.32
C MET A 284 -9.82 -19.21 -18.69
N PRO A 285 -9.09 -20.30 -19.02
CA PRO A 285 -9.69 -21.56 -19.42
C PRO A 285 -10.15 -22.40 -18.21
N ASP A 286 -10.85 -23.50 -18.49
CA ASP A 286 -11.14 -24.58 -17.53
C ASP A 286 -11.82 -24.14 -16.22
N LEU A 287 -12.65 -23.10 -16.31
CA LEU A 287 -13.49 -22.67 -15.21
C LEU A 287 -14.73 -23.57 -15.08
N ASN A 288 -15.04 -23.94 -13.85
CA ASN A 288 -16.30 -24.55 -13.46
C ASN A 288 -17.39 -23.46 -13.33
N GLU A 289 -18.61 -23.86 -13.01
CA GLU A 289 -19.76 -22.92 -12.92
C GLU A 289 -19.53 -21.75 -11.95
N ALA A 290 -18.86 -21.99 -10.82
CA ALA A 290 -18.57 -20.94 -9.84
C ALA A 290 -17.50 -19.97 -10.37
N GLY A 291 -16.42 -20.49 -10.96
CA GLY A 291 -15.38 -19.69 -11.60
C GLY A 291 -15.92 -18.84 -12.76
N GLU A 292 -16.79 -19.42 -13.58
CA GLU A 292 -17.48 -18.72 -14.69
C GLU A 292 -18.33 -17.53 -14.19
N LYS A 293 -19.13 -17.75 -13.14
CA LYS A 293 -19.93 -16.69 -12.51
C LYS A 293 -19.06 -15.59 -11.89
N ALA A 294 -17.96 -15.97 -11.26
CA ALA A 294 -17.01 -15.05 -10.66
C ALA A 294 -16.33 -14.18 -11.74
N ARG A 295 -15.86 -14.79 -12.84
CA ARG A 295 -15.32 -14.07 -14.01
C ARG A 295 -16.33 -13.07 -14.56
N ASP A 296 -17.58 -13.49 -14.77
CA ASP A 296 -18.66 -12.65 -15.26
C ASP A 296 -18.91 -11.42 -14.38
N TYR A 297 -18.83 -11.59 -13.06
CA TYR A 297 -18.95 -10.49 -12.11
C TYR A 297 -17.76 -9.53 -12.20
N ILE A 298 -16.54 -10.05 -12.18
CA ILE A 298 -15.29 -9.27 -12.20
C ILE A 298 -15.21 -8.45 -13.49
N MET A 299 -15.47 -9.05 -14.65
CA MET A 299 -15.39 -8.37 -15.96
C MET A 299 -16.38 -7.21 -16.11
N ARG A 300 -17.55 -7.27 -15.43
CA ARG A 300 -18.56 -6.20 -15.48
C ARG A 300 -18.34 -5.12 -14.44
N LEU A 301 -17.49 -5.36 -13.44
CA LEU A 301 -17.35 -4.48 -12.29
C LEU A 301 -16.67 -3.14 -12.62
N PRO A 302 -15.58 -3.07 -13.42
CA PRO A 302 -14.94 -1.81 -13.77
C PRO A 302 -15.93 -0.78 -14.34
N ASP A 303 -16.71 -1.16 -15.35
CA ASP A 303 -17.70 -0.27 -15.98
C ASP A 303 -18.76 0.23 -15.01
N ARG A 304 -19.16 -0.63 -14.06
CA ARG A 304 -20.08 -0.23 -13.00
C ARG A 304 -19.44 0.79 -12.07
N LEU A 305 -18.18 0.61 -11.70
CA LEU A 305 -17.47 1.51 -10.80
C LEU A 305 -17.10 2.84 -11.47
N VAL A 306 -16.77 2.87 -12.77
CA VAL A 306 -16.60 4.12 -13.52
C VAL A 306 -17.86 4.99 -13.40
N ARG A 307 -19.04 4.42 -13.67
CA ARG A 307 -20.32 5.14 -13.57
C ARG A 307 -20.62 5.65 -12.16
N VAL A 308 -20.09 4.99 -11.12
CA VAL A 308 -20.22 5.44 -9.73
C VAL A 308 -19.24 6.59 -9.46
N ALA A 309 -17.97 6.43 -9.86
CA ALA A 309 -16.92 7.43 -9.70
C ALA A 309 -17.28 8.75 -10.40
N GLU A 310 -17.80 8.72 -11.62
CA GLU A 310 -18.24 9.91 -12.37
C GLU A 310 -19.37 10.70 -11.68
N ARG A 311 -20.13 10.05 -10.78
CA ARG A 311 -21.21 10.67 -10.01
C ARG A 311 -20.75 11.17 -8.64
N MET A 312 -19.53 10.84 -8.22
CA MET A 312 -18.97 11.33 -6.97
C MET A 312 -18.70 12.83 -7.09
N LYS A 313 -19.20 13.59 -6.13
CA LYS A 313 -18.87 15.01 -6.03
C LYS A 313 -17.50 15.13 -5.38
N ASN A 314 -16.67 16.01 -5.92
CA ASN A 314 -15.41 16.34 -5.27
C ASN A 314 -15.71 16.96 -3.90
N PRO A 315 -15.06 16.50 -2.84
CA PRO A 315 -15.25 17.05 -1.51
C PRO A 315 -14.79 18.52 -1.49
N HIS A 316 -15.61 19.38 -0.88
CA HIS A 316 -15.38 20.84 -0.87
C HIS A 316 -14.80 21.34 0.46
N LEU A 317 -14.90 20.55 1.53
CA LEU A 317 -14.59 21.00 2.88
C LEU A 317 -13.14 20.65 3.24
N GLU A 318 -12.36 21.67 3.56
CA GLU A 318 -11.07 21.50 4.23
C GLU A 318 -11.33 21.18 5.70
N TYR A 319 -10.95 19.98 6.12
CA TYR A 319 -10.91 19.60 7.53
C TYR A 319 -9.59 20.12 8.13
N LYS A 320 -9.66 20.78 9.28
CA LYS A 320 -8.46 21.24 9.98
C LYS A 320 -7.88 20.10 10.82
N PHE A 321 -6.89 19.41 10.27
CA PHE A 321 -6.13 18.37 10.96
C PHE A 321 -5.33 18.96 12.13
N THR A 322 -5.32 18.25 13.25
CA THR A 322 -4.45 18.49 14.41
C THR A 322 -2.98 18.23 14.10
N TRP A 323 -2.69 17.46 13.05
CA TRP A 323 -1.32 17.12 12.65
C TRP A 323 -0.55 18.30 12.04
N ILE A 324 -1.23 19.28 11.44
CA ILE A 324 -0.55 20.33 10.67
C ILE A 324 -0.36 21.56 11.56
N ALA A 325 0.90 21.97 11.74
CA ALA A 325 1.25 23.10 12.59
C ALA A 325 0.80 24.43 11.95
N GLY A 326 -0.04 25.20 12.66
CA GLY A 326 -0.57 26.51 12.24
C GLY A 326 -2.08 26.64 12.33
#